data_AF-A0A7W5TP05-F1
#
_entry.id   AF-A0A7W5TP05-F1
#
_cell.length_a   1.000
_cell.length_b   1.000
_cell.length_c   1.000
_cell.angle_alpha   90.00
_cell.angle_beta   90.00
_cell.angle_gamma   90.00
#
_symmetry.space_group_name_H-M   'P 1'
#
loop_
_entity.id
_entity.type
_entity.pdbx_description
1 polymer ?
#
loop_
_entity_poly.entity_id
_entity_poly.type
_entity_poly.pdbx_seq_one_letter_code
_entity_poly.pdbx_strand_id
1 'polypeptide(L)' 'MPAADKAKLVRAAALRNTDLTNFVTQSALREAEAVIEEAETIKVSKRDHLRILELLENLPKPNAKLRAAMAGLPDRL' A
#
# COMPACT_ATOMS: atom_id res chain seq x y z
N MET A 1 -10.82 11.77 -23.29
CA MET A 1 -11.55 10.50 -23.36
C MET A 1 -12.17 10.34 -24.75
N PRO A 2 -11.77 9.33 -25.53
CA PRO A 2 -12.44 8.96 -26.78
C PRO A 2 -13.94 8.75 -26.58
N ALA A 3 -14.75 9.04 -27.62
CA ALA A 3 -16.21 8.93 -27.54
C ALA A 3 -16.70 7.51 -27.20
N ALA A 4 -16.00 6.48 -27.70
CA ALA A 4 -16.29 5.08 -27.41
C ALA A 4 -16.10 4.74 -25.91
N ASP A 5 -15.04 5.24 -25.29
CA ASP A 5 -14.76 5.02 -23.86
C ASP A 5 -15.81 5.72 -22.99
N LYS A 6 -16.22 6.93 -23.37
CA LYS A 6 -17.32 7.65 -22.70
C LYS A 6 -18.62 6.86 -22.75
N ALA A 7 -19.01 6.34 -23.91
CA ALA A 7 -20.22 5.55 -24.07
C ALA A 7 -20.19 4.29 -23.20
N LYS A 8 -19.03 3.61 -23.10
CA LYS A 8 -18.84 2.45 -22.24
C LYS A 8 -19.00 2.80 -20.76
N LEU A 9 -18.39 3.89 -20.29
CA LEU A 9 -18.51 4.35 -18.91
C LEU A 9 -19.93 4.79 -18.56
N VAL A 10 -20.63 5.50 -19.46
CA VAL A 10 -22.04 5.89 -19.27
C VAL A 10 -22.94 4.66 -19.14
N ARG A 11 -22.75 3.64 -20.00
CA ARG A 11 -23.50 2.38 -19.88
C ARG A 11 -23.23 1.69 -18.56
N ALA A 12 -21.98 1.66 -18.10
CA ALA A 12 -21.61 1.05 -16.83
C ALA A 12 -22.21 1.81 -15.63
N ALA A 13 -22.22 3.14 -15.66
CA ALA A 13 -22.86 3.98 -14.66
C ALA A 13 -24.37 3.71 -14.57
N ALA A 14 -25.05 3.64 -15.73
CA ALA A 14 -26.48 3.31 -15.80
C ALA A 14 -26.78 1.93 -15.20
N LEU A 15 -25.97 0.90 -15.49
CA LEU A 15 -26.12 -0.44 -14.90
C LEU A 15 -25.91 -0.47 -13.37
N ARG A 16 -25.15 0.48 -12.84
CA ARG A 16 -24.93 0.67 -11.39
C ARG A 16 -25.93 1.63 -10.75
N ASN A 17 -26.94 2.10 -11.49
CA ASN A 17 -27.92 3.09 -11.03
C ASN A 17 -27.27 4.36 -10.48
N THR A 18 -26.22 4.85 -11.16
CA THR A 18 -25.50 6.07 -10.78
C THR A 18 -25.19 6.90 -12.03
N ASP A 19 -24.81 8.16 -11.84
CA ASP A 19 -24.34 9.02 -12.93
C ASP A 19 -22.86 8.77 -13.27
N LEU A 20 -22.44 9.27 -14.43
CA LEU A 20 -21.08 9.10 -14.94
C LEU A 20 -20.02 9.66 -13.98
N THR A 21 -20.29 10.81 -13.35
CA THR A 21 -19.34 11.48 -12.46
C THR A 21 -19.11 10.62 -11.22
N ASN A 22 -20.18 10.20 -10.57
CA ASN A 22 -20.12 9.34 -9.40
C ASN A 22 -19.49 7.98 -9.72
N PHE A 23 -19.82 7.38 -10.87
CA PHE A 23 -19.22 6.13 -11.31
C PHE A 23 -17.70 6.23 -11.46
N VAL A 24 -17.22 7.26 -12.16
CA VAL A 24 -15.78 7.46 -12.40
C VAL A 24 -15.06 7.83 -11.12
N THR A 25 -15.63 8.71 -10.29
CA THR A 25 -15.03 9.10 -9.00
C THR A 25 -14.88 7.90 -8.06
N GLN A 26 -15.91 7.08 -7.90
CA GLN A 26 -15.82 5.89 -7.06
C GLN A 26 -14.83 4.85 -7.60
N SER A 27 -14.73 4.72 -8.93
CA SER A 27 -13.73 3.84 -9.55
C SER A 27 -12.31 4.35 -9.31
N ALA A 28 -12.09 5.66 -9.45
CA ALA A 28 -10.79 6.28 -9.24
C ALA A 28 -10.34 6.23 -7.77
N LEU A 29 -11.27 6.44 -6.83
CA LEU A 29 -10.97 6.34 -5.40
C LEU A 29 -10.53 4.92 -5.01
N ARG A 30 -11.21 3.90 -5.53
CA ARG A 30 -10.85 2.50 -5.25
C ARG A 30 -9.47 2.14 -5.79
N GLU A 31 -9.14 2.64 -6.98
CA GLU A 31 -7.81 2.45 -7.56
C GLU A 31 -6.73 3.19 -6.75
N ALA A 32 -7.03 4.42 -6.31
CA ALA A 32 -6.12 5.19 -5.46
C ALA A 32 -5.85 4.47 -4.13
N GLU A 33 -6.88 3.93 -3.48
CA GLU A 33 -6.75 3.12 -2.27
C GLU A 33 -5.87 1.89 -2.50
N ALA A 34 -6.08 1.17 -3.62
CA ALA A 34 -5.29 -0.01 -3.96
C ALA A 34 -3.80 0.32 -4.19
N VAL A 35 -3.52 1.42 -4.90
CA VAL A 35 -2.13 1.88 -5.15
C VAL A 35 -1.45 2.29 -3.85
N ILE A 36 -2.15 2.99 -2.95
CA ILE A 36 -1.63 3.35 -1.63
C ILE A 36 -1.36 2.09 -0.80
N GLU A 37 -2.30 1.14 -0.76
CA GLU A 37 -2.13 -0.12 -0.04
C GLU A 37 -0.90 -0.89 -0.55
N GLU A 38 -0.72 -0.99 -1.87
CA GLU A 38 0.42 -1.66 -2.49
C GLU A 38 1.75 -0.98 -2.14
N ALA A 39 1.78 0.36 -2.08
CA ALA A 39 2.99 1.11 -1.77
C ALA A 39 3.36 1.08 -0.28
N GLU A 40 2.37 1.09 0.61
CA GLU A 40 2.58 1.27 2.06
C GLU A 40 2.53 -0.05 2.85
N THR A 41 1.97 -1.12 2.29
CA THR A 41 1.77 -2.38 3.01
C THR A 41 2.70 -3.48 2.52
N ILE A 42 3.49 -4.05 3.43
CA ILE A 42 4.28 -5.26 3.15
C ILE A 42 3.46 -6.49 3.53
N LYS A 43 3.02 -7.27 2.53
CA LYS A 43 2.34 -8.56 2.74
C LYS A 43 3.38 -9.64 3.01
N VAL A 44 3.32 -10.25 4.19
CA VAL A 44 4.26 -11.30 4.64
C VAL A 44 3.57 -12.65 4.76
N SER A 45 4.34 -13.74 4.57
CA SER A 45 3.82 -15.09 4.79
C SER A 45 3.50 -15.33 6.27
N LYS A 46 2.68 -16.33 6.59
CA LYS A 46 2.37 -16.68 7.99
C LYS A 46 3.64 -16.97 8.81
N ARG A 47 4.63 -17.64 8.22
CA ARG A 47 5.92 -17.93 8.86
C ARG A 47 6.64 -16.64 9.22
N ASP A 48 6.74 -15.73 8.27
CA ASP A 48 7.48 -14.47 8.45
C ASP A 48 6.74 -13.52 9.39
N HIS A 49 5.40 -13.55 9.38
CA HIS A 49 4.57 -12.83 10.35
C HIS A 49 4.87 -13.26 11.79
N LEU A 50 4.88 -14.56 12.07
CA LEU A 50 5.23 -15.08 13.41
C LEU A 50 6.65 -14.67 13.80
N ARG A 51 7.58 -14.69 12.85
CA ARG A 51 8.96 -14.26 13.09
C ARG A 51 9.05 -12.77 13.42
N ILE A 52 8.28 -11.93 12.74
CA ILE A 52 8.21 -10.50 13.04
C ILE A 52 7.67 -10.27 14.45
N LEU A 53 6.57 -10.94 14.82
CA LEU A 53 6.00 -10.84 16.17
C LEU A 53 7.01 -11.23 17.24
N GLU A 54 7.71 -12.36 17.06
CA GLU A 54 8.75 -12.81 17.99
C GLU A 54 9.87 -11.78 18.16
N LEU A 55 10.28 -11.11 17.07
CA LEU A 55 11.31 -10.06 17.12
C LEU A 55 10.83 -8.77 17.79
N LEU A 56 9.54 -8.44 17.70
CA LEU A 56 8.94 -7.30 18.40
C LEU A 56 8.84 -7.54 19.91
N GLU A 57 8.50 -8.77 20.30
CA GLU A 57 8.40 -9.17 21.71
C GLU A 57 9.77 -9.43 22.35
N ASN A 58 10.70 -10.02 21.59
CA ASN A 58 12.01 -10.43 22.05
C ASN A 58 13.10 -9.85 21.13
N LEU A 59 13.41 -8.58 21.36
CA LEU A 59 14.43 -7.86 20.60
C LEU A 59 15.82 -8.52 20.82
N PRO A 60 16.47 -9.05 19.76
CA PRO A 60 17.81 -9.60 19.88
C PRO A 60 18.84 -8.48 20.07
N LYS A 61 19.94 -8.78 20.77
CA LYS A 61 21.04 -7.82 20.92
C LYS A 61 21.62 -7.44 19.55
N PRO A 62 21.94 -6.14 19.30
CA PRO A 62 22.59 -5.71 18.07
C PRO A 62 23.86 -6.53 17.79
N ASN A 63 24.02 -7.03 16.57
CA ASN A 63 25.22 -7.79 16.19
C ASN A 63 26.45 -6.86 16.03
N ALA A 64 27.65 -7.44 15.89
CA ALA A 64 28.88 -6.66 15.80
C ALA A 64 28.90 -5.66 14.64
N LYS A 65 28.33 -6.04 13.47
CA LYS A 65 28.25 -5.16 12.30
C LYS A 65 27.33 -3.96 12.54
N LEU A 66 26.16 -4.19 13.15
CA LEU A 66 25.21 -3.13 13.47
C LEU A 66 25.79 -2.17 14.52
N ARG A 67 26.47 -2.68 15.55
CA ARG A 67 27.15 -1.83 16.54
C ARG A 67 28.23 -0.94 15.93
N ALA A 68 29.03 -1.50 15.01
CA ALA A 68 30.04 -0.72 14.30
C ALA A 68 29.42 0.37 13.40
N ALA A 69 28.33 0.06 12.70
CA ALA A 69 27.60 1.04 11.89
C ALA A 69 27.00 2.16 12.73
N MET A 70 26.40 1.83 13.88
CA MET A 70 25.86 2.82 14.81
C MET A 70 26.95 3.76 15.37
N ALA A 71 28.13 3.23 15.68
CA ALA A 71 29.26 4.03 16.17
C ALA A 71 29.82 5.01 15.12
N GLY A 72 29.54 4.78 13.84
CA GLY A 72 29.94 5.66 12.74
C GLY A 72 28.87 6.65 12.31
N LEU A 73 27.69 6.68 12.95
CA LEU A 73 26.65 7.67 12.65
C LEU A 73 27.09 9.06 13.11
N PRO A 74 26.92 10.11 12.29
CA PRO A 74 27.16 11.48 12.73
C PRO A 74 26.15 11.90 13.81
N ASP A 75 26.57 12.76 14.75
CA ASP A 75 25.77 13.26 15.90
C ASP A 75 24.48 14.04 15.53
N ARG A 76 24.09 14.08 14.26
CA ARG A 76 22.88 14.78 13.79
C ARG A 76 22.03 13.86 12.92
N LEU A 77 20.97 13.35 13.54
CA LEU A 77 19.71 12.96 12.89
C LEU A 77 18.64 13.96 13.36
#